data_AF-A0A090RX32-F1
#
_entry.id   AF-A0A090RX32-F1
#
_cell.length_a   1.000
_cell.length_b   1.000
_cell.length_c   1.000
_cell.angle_alpha   90.00
_cell.angle_beta   90.00
_cell.angle_gamma   90.00
#
_symmetry.space_group_name_H-M   'P 1'
#
loop_
_entity.id
_entity.type
_entity.pdbx_description
1 polymer ?
#
loop_
_entity_poly.entity_id
_entity_poly.type
_entity_poly.pdbx_seq_one_letter_code
_entity_poly.pdbx_strand_id
1 'polypeptide(L)'
;MSKYQEAKRVVREYFDAMENATHENVAEVLKAHTSEDYLWRGVYPFREQEGAEAAAEVFWAPLMKSMTRMQRRQDIFIGGENEVTSGEIWVMSMGHFMVYSMLNT
;
A
#
# COMPACT_ATOMS: atom_id res chain seq x y z
N MET A 1 14.83 -14.00 17.27
CA MET A 1 14.65 -13.02 16.17
C MET A 1 13.39 -13.36 15.39
N SER A 2 12.22 -12.84 15.77
CA SER A 2 10.96 -13.17 15.05
C SER A 2 9.77 -12.27 15.35
N LYS A 3 9.88 -11.28 16.26
CA LYS A 3 8.72 -10.66 16.93
C LYS A 3 7.65 -10.07 16.00
N TYR A 4 8.01 -9.65 14.78
CA TYR A 4 7.08 -9.01 13.82
C TYR A 4 7.07 -9.65 12.43
N GLN A 5 7.54 -10.89 12.27
CA GLN A 5 7.62 -11.52 10.94
C GLN A 5 6.24 -11.75 10.32
N GLU A 6 5.24 -12.08 11.15
CA GLU A 6 3.89 -12.32 10.67
C GLU A 6 3.20 -11.05 10.17
N ALA A 7 3.26 -9.96 10.96
CA ALA A 7 2.77 -8.66 10.51
C ALA A 7 3.48 -8.20 9.22
N LYS A 8 4.80 -8.41 9.12
CA LYS A 8 5.57 -8.13 7.91
C LYS A 8 5.16 -9.02 6.72
N ARG A 9 4.75 -10.27 6.96
CA ARG A 9 4.24 -11.18 5.92
C ARG A 9 2.94 -10.63 5.33
N VAL A 10 1.99 -10.23 6.18
CA VAL A 10 0.71 -9.62 5.75
C VAL A 10 0.93 -8.42 4.85
N VAL A 11 1.84 -7.50 5.23
CA VAL A 11 2.11 -6.30 4.42
C VAL A 11 2.86 -6.62 3.12
N ARG A 12 3.72 -7.64 3.09
CA ARG A 12 4.35 -8.09 1.85
C ARG A 12 3.33 -8.68 0.88
N GLU A 13 2.45 -9.54 1.37
CA GLU A 13 1.38 -10.11 0.54
C GLU A 13 0.46 -9.03 -0.03
N TYR A 14 0.13 -8.02 0.77
CA TYR A 14 -0.59 -6.84 0.30
C TYR A 14 0.17 -6.09 -0.81
N PHE A 15 1.48 -5.85 -0.64
CA PHE A 15 2.27 -5.17 -1.68
C PHE A 15 2.40 -5.99 -2.96
N ASP A 16 2.63 -7.30 -2.85
CA ASP A 16 2.71 -8.21 -3.99
C ASP A 16 1.38 -8.21 -4.77
N ALA A 17 0.24 -8.23 -4.07
CA ALA A 17 -1.07 -8.14 -4.69
C ALA A 17 -1.27 -6.78 -5.38
N MET A 18 -0.86 -5.68 -4.74
CA MET A 18 -0.95 -4.32 -5.31
C MET A 18 -0.06 -4.12 -6.54
N GLU A 19 1.11 -4.77 -6.62
CA GLU A 19 2.01 -4.70 -7.77
C GLU A 19 1.46 -5.46 -8.99
N ASN A 20 0.62 -6.46 -8.77
CA ASN A 20 -0.09 -7.21 -9.81
C ASN A 20 -1.50 -6.68 -10.08
N ALA A 21 -1.94 -5.66 -9.33
CA ALA A 21 -3.24 -5.04 -9.51
C ALA A 21 -3.29 -4.14 -10.74
N THR A 22 -4.50 -3.95 -11.25
CA THR A 22 -4.82 -2.93 -12.25
C THR A 22 -5.70 -1.87 -11.63
N HIS A 23 -5.84 -0.75 -12.32
CA HIS A 23 -6.76 0.31 -11.88
C HIS A 23 -8.23 -0.13 -11.82
N GLU A 24 -8.60 -1.26 -12.42
CA GLU A 24 -9.96 -1.81 -12.41
C GLU A 24 -10.21 -2.70 -11.18
N ASN A 25 -9.20 -3.39 -10.66
CA ASN A 25 -9.36 -4.37 -9.57
C ASN A 25 -8.71 -3.96 -8.24
N VAL A 26 -8.05 -2.79 -8.17
CA VAL A 26 -7.33 -2.36 -6.97
C VAL A 26 -8.23 -2.20 -5.72
N ALA A 27 -9.52 -1.90 -5.91
CA ALA A 27 -10.50 -1.86 -4.81
C ALA A 27 -10.70 -3.25 -4.18
N GLU A 28 -10.79 -4.29 -5.00
CA GLU A 28 -10.93 -5.68 -4.56
C GLU A 28 -9.68 -6.15 -3.81
N VAL A 29 -8.50 -5.78 -4.32
CA VAL A 29 -7.21 -6.07 -3.68
C VAL A 29 -7.12 -5.41 -2.31
N LEU A 30 -7.44 -4.11 -2.20
CA LEU A 30 -7.46 -3.42 -0.91
C LEU A 30 -8.43 -4.11 0.06
N LYS A 31 -9.66 -4.40 -0.39
CA LYS A 31 -10.69 -5.06 0.43
C LYS A 31 -10.26 -6.45 0.92
N ALA A 32 -9.50 -7.20 0.13
CA ALA A 32 -9.00 -8.51 0.53
C ALA A 32 -7.88 -8.44 1.60
N HIS A 33 -7.17 -7.31 1.69
CA HIS A 33 -6.02 -7.13 2.56
C HIS A 33 -6.26 -6.17 3.74
N THR A 34 -7.46 -5.58 3.84
CA THR A 34 -7.85 -4.66 4.91
C THR A 34 -9.17 -5.07 5.55
N SER A 35 -9.41 -4.62 6.78
CA SER A 35 -10.69 -4.80 7.47
C SER A 35 -11.79 -3.87 6.95
N GLU A 36 -13.03 -4.09 7.36
CA GLU A 36 -14.18 -3.25 6.98
C GLU A 36 -14.09 -1.82 7.53
N ASP A 37 -13.41 -1.63 8.67
CA ASP A 37 -13.15 -0.35 9.33
C ASP A 37 -11.82 0.30 8.88
N TYR A 38 -11.29 -0.10 7.72
CA TYR A 38 -10.05 0.42 7.19
C TYR A 38 -10.07 1.94 7.00
N LEU A 39 -9.07 2.62 7.55
CA LEU A 39 -8.85 4.04 7.35
C LEU A 39 -7.53 4.28 6.62
N TRP A 40 -7.60 4.74 5.38
CA TRP A 40 -6.43 5.13 4.60
C TRP A 40 -6.09 6.59 4.86
N ARG A 41 -4.81 6.88 5.17
CA ARG A 41 -4.34 8.23 5.42
C ARG A 41 -3.35 8.67 4.35
N GLY A 42 -3.82 9.51 3.44
CA GLY A 42 -3.02 10.15 2.41
C GLY A 42 -2.51 11.52 2.77
N VAL A 43 -1.66 12.06 1.90
CA VAL A 43 -1.25 13.47 1.92
C VAL A 43 -2.30 14.36 1.24
N TYR A 44 -2.20 15.68 1.37
CA TYR A 44 -3.00 16.61 0.57
C TYR A 44 -2.74 16.39 -0.94
N PRO A 45 -3.76 16.41 -1.81
CA PRO A 45 -5.16 16.76 -1.58
C PRO A 45 -6.07 15.62 -1.12
N PHE A 46 -5.56 14.38 -1.04
CA PHE A 46 -6.37 13.19 -0.83
C PHE A 46 -6.84 13.01 0.62
N ARG A 47 -6.07 13.46 1.61
CA ARG A 47 -6.42 13.38 3.05
C ARG A 47 -6.80 11.94 3.47
N GLU A 48 -7.72 11.80 4.41
CA GLU A 48 -8.19 10.51 4.93
C GLU A 48 -9.33 9.97 4.07
N GLN A 49 -9.32 8.66 3.82
CA GLN A 49 -10.35 7.94 3.07
C GLN A 49 -10.84 6.76 3.90
N GLU A 50 -12.16 6.68 4.08
CA GLU A 50 -12.81 5.61 4.83
C GLU A 50 -13.14 4.43 3.91
N GLY A 51 -12.52 3.30 4.20
CA GLY A 51 -12.71 2.05 3.47
C GLY A 51 -11.81 1.88 2.24
N ALA A 52 -11.70 0.62 1.81
CA ALA A 52 -10.91 0.21 0.65
C ALA A 52 -11.38 0.87 -0.65
N GLU A 53 -12.70 1.01 -0.82
CA GLU A 53 -13.31 1.59 -2.03
C GLU A 53 -12.89 3.05 -2.22
N ALA A 54 -13.04 3.87 -1.17
CA ALA A 54 -12.68 5.29 -1.24
C ALA A 54 -11.18 5.48 -1.50
N ALA A 55 -10.32 4.69 -0.86
CA ALA A 55 -8.88 4.73 -1.10
C ALA A 55 -8.52 4.32 -2.54
N ALA A 56 -9.21 3.33 -3.11
CA ALA A 56 -9.05 2.93 -4.50
C ALA A 56 -9.45 4.04 -5.47
N GLU A 57 -10.66 4.56 -5.33
CA GLU A 57 -11.24 5.53 -6.26
C GLU A 57 -10.51 6.87 -6.25
N VAL A 58 -10.17 7.36 -5.05
CA VAL A 58 -9.59 8.71 -4.88
C VAL A 58 -8.11 8.75 -5.20
N PHE A 59 -7.37 7.68 -4.91
CA PHE A 59 -5.91 7.68 -5.01
C PHE A 59 -5.36 6.60 -5.94
N TRP A 60 -5.60 5.32 -5.64
CA TRP A 60 -4.86 4.25 -6.31
C TRP A 60 -5.22 4.05 -7.77
N ALA A 61 -6.51 4.02 -8.11
CA ALA A 61 -6.94 3.85 -9.50
C ALA A 61 -6.49 5.02 -10.40
N PRO A 62 -6.63 6.30 -9.99
CA PRO A 62 -6.05 7.42 -10.74
C PRO A 62 -4.53 7.34 -10.89
N LEU A 63 -3.80 6.99 -9.82
CA LEU A 63 -2.35 6.81 -9.86
C LEU A 63 -1.94 5.73 -10.87
N MET A 64 -2.56 4.56 -10.80
CA MET A 64 -2.28 3.44 -11.71
C MET A 64 -2.66 3.73 -13.17
N LYS A 65 -3.69 4.55 -13.42
CA LYS A 65 -4.02 5.02 -14.77
C LYS A 65 -2.98 5.97 -15.34
N SER A 66 -2.42 6.85 -14.50
CA SER A 66 -1.44 7.85 -14.94
C SER A 66 -0.02 7.30 -15.07
N MET A 67 0.35 6.31 -14.25
CA MET A 67 1.69 5.71 -14.22
C MET A 67 1.64 4.25 -14.69
N THR A 68 1.82 4.04 -16.00
CA THR A 68 1.88 2.67 -16.55
C THR A 68 3.19 1.99 -16.16
N ARG A 69 3.13 0.70 -15.77
CA ARG A 69 4.30 -0.11 -15.34
C ARG A 69 5.03 0.43 -14.10
N MET A 70 4.27 0.92 -13.12
CA MET A 70 4.80 1.34 -11.83
C MET A 70 5.43 0.17 -11.07
N GLN A 71 6.66 0.34 -10.59
CA GLN A 71 7.37 -0.62 -9.74
C GLN A 71 7.67 0.00 -8.38
N ARG A 72 7.57 -0.79 -7.31
CA ARG A 72 7.97 -0.35 -5.96
C ARG A 72 9.42 -0.75 -5.72
N ARG A 73 10.27 0.24 -5.46
CA ARG A 73 11.59 0.03 -4.90
C ARG A 73 11.54 0.30 -3.41
N GLN A 74 11.70 -0.74 -2.61
CA GLN A 74 11.73 -0.63 -1.16
C GLN A 74 13.16 -0.42 -0.65
N ASP A 75 13.37 0.65 0.12
CA ASP A 75 14.67 0.96 0.72
C ASP A 75 14.71 0.57 2.22
N ILE A 76 13.59 0.67 2.94
CA ILE A 76 13.47 0.27 4.35
C ILE A 76 12.22 -0.60 4.57
N PHE A 77 12.37 -1.69 5.34
CA PHE A 77 11.24 -2.51 5.82
C PHE A 77 11.34 -2.87 7.31
N ILE A 78 10.59 -2.16 8.13
CA ILE A 78 10.64 -2.34 9.59
C ILE A 78 9.24 -2.52 10.17
N GLY A 79 9.16 -3.12 11.34
CA GLY A 79 7.91 -3.30 12.07
C GLY A 79 8.20 -3.28 13.56
N GLY A 80 7.20 -2.92 14.34
CA GLY A 80 7.33 -2.66 15.76
C GLY A 80 5.97 -2.67 16.46
N GLU A 81 6.01 -2.49 17.77
CA GLU A 81 4.83 -2.19 18.57
C GLU A 81 4.66 -0.68 18.68
N ASN A 82 3.42 -0.23 18.76
CA ASN A 82 3.12 1.16 19.09
C ASN A 82 3.48 1.41 20.56
N GLU A 83 4.20 2.49 20.83
CA GLU A 83 4.59 2.87 22.20
C GLU A 83 3.44 3.52 22.97
N VAL A 84 2.48 4.12 22.27
CA VAL A 84 1.34 4.85 22.86
C VAL A 84 0.20 3.88 23.21
N THR A 85 -0.09 2.94 22.32
CA THR A 85 -1.17 1.96 22.50
C THR A 85 -0.61 0.55 22.55
N SER A 86 -0.67 -0.07 23.72
CA SER A 86 -0.20 -1.45 23.90
C SER A 86 -1.00 -2.43 23.03
N GLY A 87 -0.28 -3.34 22.37
CA GLY A 87 -0.87 -4.40 21.53
C GLY A 87 -1.06 -4.02 20.06
N GLU A 88 -0.87 -2.75 19.67
CA GLU A 88 -0.87 -2.36 18.26
C GLU A 88 0.49 -2.65 17.62
N ILE A 89 0.48 -3.31 16.47
CA ILE A 89 1.68 -3.61 15.68
C ILE A 89 1.62 -2.80 14.40
N TRP A 90 2.73 -2.12 14.09
CA TRP A 90 2.89 -1.39 12.85
C TRP A 90 3.96 -2.03 11.98
N VAL A 91 3.80 -1.86 10.67
CA VAL A 91 4.80 -2.22 9.67
C VAL A 91 4.93 -1.04 8.71
N MET A 92 6.16 -0.61 8.47
CA MET A 92 6.49 0.52 7.61
C MET A 92 7.34 0.06 6.43
N SER A 93 6.98 0.55 5.26
CA SER A 93 7.81 0.51 4.05
C SER A 93 8.10 1.92 3.60
N MET A 94 9.39 2.21 3.37
CA MET A 94 9.85 3.47 2.79
C MET A 94 10.63 3.17 1.52
N GLY A 95 10.42 3.97 0.49
CA GLY A 95 11.14 3.86 -0.77
C GLY A 95 10.47 4.68 -1.86
N HIS A 96 10.57 4.21 -3.10
CA HIS A 96 10.21 4.96 -4.29
C HIS A 96 9.27 4.16 -5.19
N PHE A 97 8.32 4.84 -5.82
CA PHE A 97 7.65 4.32 -7.01
C PHE A 97 8.46 4.74 -8.24
N MET A 98 8.87 3.75 -9.03
CA MET A 98 9.65 3.93 -10.24
C MET A 98 8.75 3.67 -11.45
N VAL A 99 8.86 4.51 -12.47
CA VAL A 99 8.22 4.30 -13.77
C VAL A 99 9.32 4.24 -14.82
N TYR A 100 9.46 3.11 -15.51
CA TYR A 100 10.39 3.01 -16.64
C TYR A 100 9.66 3.45 -17.91
N SER A 101 10.07 4.58 -18.48
CA SER A 101 9.80 4.84 -19.89
C SER A 101 10.79 3.98 -20.69
N MET A 102 10.26 3.10 -21.54
CA MET A 102 11.07 2.65 -22.67
C MET A 102 11.20 3.87 -23.58
N LEU A 103 12.34 4.56 -23.52
CA LEU A 103 12.80 5.31 -24.68
C LEU A 103 12.97 4.25 -25.78
N ASN A 104 11.96 4.13 -26.64
CA ASN A 104 12.07 3.40 -27.89
C ASN A 104 13.15 4.12 -28.71
N THR A 105 14.37 3.61 -28.68
CA THR A 105 15.35 3.78 -29.76
C THR A 105 15.06 2.77 -30.84
#